data_AF-A0A6I6LHH8-F1
#
_entry.id   AF-A0A6I6LHH8-F1
#
_cell.length_a   1.000
_cell.length_b   1.000
_cell.length_c   1.000
_cell.angle_alpha   90.00
_cell.angle_beta   90.00
_cell.angle_gamma   90.00
#
_symmetry.space_group_name_H-M   'P 1'
#
loop_
_entity.id
_entity.type
_entity.pdbx_description
1 polymer ?
#
loop_
_entity_poly.entity_id
_entity_poly.type
_entity_poly.pdbx_seq_one_letter_code
_entity_poly.pdbx_strand_id
1 'polypeptide(L)'
;MKPVRSLSFFISTLALLPTPWALAETLPPAVQAIEARGAKVVGSFDAPGGLKGYAARYNGQGIALYLTPDGDHVVVGSLLDAAGEDLTKAPLEKLVYEPMSSEMWQRLESSTWIADGAAEAPRVIYMFSDPNCPFCNMFWKQARPWVEAGDVQLRHVMVGMLRPDSAGKAAALLAAKDPEAALNEHEAAGKASTLKPVERIAPEVNEQLEANLTLMGEMGASATPAIYYLDEQGRLQQHQGAPRPEALNGIMGPLSKR
;
A
#
# COMPACT_ATOMS: atom_id res chain seq x y z
N MET A 1 -0.15 66.87 52.85
CA MET A 1 0.70 65.98 52.03
C MET A 1 0.64 64.56 52.58
N LYS A 2 -0.08 63.67 51.90
CA LYS A 2 0.04 62.19 51.88
C LYS A 2 -1.02 61.68 50.88
N PRO A 3 -0.68 60.90 49.83
CA PRO A 3 -1.62 60.54 48.78
C PRO A 3 -2.39 59.27 49.13
N VAL A 4 -3.70 59.26 48.83
CA VAL A 4 -4.55 58.06 48.86
C VAL A 4 -4.44 57.40 47.49
N ARG A 5 -3.95 56.15 47.46
CA ARG A 5 -3.82 55.33 46.25
C ARG A 5 -5.20 54.83 45.81
N SER A 6 -5.61 55.18 44.60
CA SER A 6 -6.81 54.63 43.96
C SER A 6 -6.49 53.27 43.33
N LEU A 7 -7.33 52.29 43.64
CA LEU A 7 -7.25 50.89 43.23
C LEU A 7 -7.92 50.74 41.85
N SER A 8 -7.17 50.35 40.82
CA SER A 8 -7.75 50.00 39.51
C SER A 8 -7.74 48.48 39.35
N PHE A 9 -8.93 47.87 39.40
CA PHE A 9 -9.15 46.47 39.04
C PHE A 9 -9.32 46.39 37.51
N PHE A 10 -8.34 45.80 36.82
CA PHE A 10 -8.47 45.40 35.41
C PHE A 10 -9.23 44.07 35.34
N ILE A 11 -10.47 44.09 34.85
CA ILE A 11 -11.22 42.88 34.50
C ILE A 11 -10.83 42.52 33.06
N SER A 12 -10.03 41.47 32.87
CA SER A 12 -9.81 40.86 31.55
C SER A 12 -10.92 39.87 31.25
N THR A 13 -11.76 40.18 30.27
CA THR A 13 -12.73 39.26 29.67
C THR A 13 -12.01 38.34 28.68
N LEU A 14 -11.80 37.09 29.06
CA LEU A 14 -11.27 36.03 28.19
C LEU A 14 -12.39 35.58 27.25
N ALA A 15 -12.29 35.93 25.96
CA ALA A 15 -13.23 35.48 24.94
C ALA A 15 -12.94 34.00 24.59
N LEU A 16 -13.83 33.09 24.98
CA LEU A 16 -13.83 31.71 24.49
C LEU A 16 -14.38 31.68 23.06
N LEU A 17 -13.53 31.34 22.09
CA LEU A 17 -13.98 30.96 20.75
C LEU A 17 -14.50 29.51 20.80
N PRO A 18 -15.70 29.21 20.25
CA PRO A 18 -16.20 27.85 20.19
C PRO A 18 -15.39 27.06 19.15
N THR A 19 -14.69 26.03 19.59
CA THR A 19 -14.13 24.99 18.73
C THR A 19 -15.26 24.18 18.10
N PRO A 20 -15.32 24.00 16.77
CA PRO A 20 -16.31 23.13 16.15
C PRO A 20 -16.04 21.68 16.53
N TRP A 21 -16.90 21.11 17.37
CA TRP A 21 -17.02 19.66 17.50
C TRP A 21 -17.66 19.11 16.23
N ALA A 22 -16.84 18.57 15.34
CA ALA A 22 -17.33 17.60 14.36
C ALA A 22 -17.78 16.36 15.14
N LEU A 23 -19.07 16.28 15.45
CA LEU A 23 -19.69 15.05 15.94
C LEU A 23 -19.58 14.03 14.82
N ALA A 24 -18.74 13.02 14.98
CA ALA A 24 -18.83 11.82 14.18
C ALA A 24 -20.26 11.30 14.31
N GLU A 25 -21.04 11.32 13.24
CA GLU A 25 -22.39 10.73 13.24
C GLU A 25 -22.27 9.28 13.69
N THR A 26 -22.92 8.96 14.81
CA THR A 26 -22.96 7.60 15.34
C THR A 26 -23.69 6.72 14.33
N LEU A 27 -23.04 5.63 13.91
CA LEU A 27 -23.62 4.69 12.95
C LEU A 27 -24.95 4.10 13.47
N PRO A 28 -25.90 3.77 12.57
CA PRO A 28 -27.15 3.11 12.97
C PRO A 28 -26.89 1.77 13.71
N PRO A 29 -27.74 1.38 14.69
CA PRO A 29 -27.53 0.14 15.46
C PRO A 29 -27.37 -1.12 14.59
N ALA A 30 -28.13 -1.23 13.49
CA ALA A 30 -28.02 -2.34 12.56
C ALA A 30 -26.65 -2.41 11.87
N VAL A 31 -26.03 -1.27 11.56
CA VAL A 31 -24.69 -1.17 10.98
C VAL A 31 -23.63 -1.46 12.04
N GLN A 32 -23.78 -0.95 13.26
CA GLN A 32 -22.90 -1.25 14.39
C GLN A 32 -22.86 -2.76 14.70
N ALA A 33 -23.98 -3.46 14.55
CA ALA A 33 -24.03 -4.91 14.72
C ALA A 33 -23.15 -5.67 13.71
N ILE A 34 -22.95 -5.11 12.51
CA ILE A 34 -22.02 -5.67 11.51
C ILE A 34 -20.57 -5.32 11.87
N GLU A 35 -20.31 -4.11 12.38
CA GLU A 35 -18.97 -3.75 12.87
C GLU A 35 -18.53 -4.64 14.04
N ALA A 36 -19.43 -4.95 14.97
CA ALA A 36 -19.18 -5.87 16.08
C ALA A 36 -18.80 -7.29 15.62
N ARG A 37 -19.07 -7.65 14.35
CA ARG A 37 -18.69 -8.92 13.73
C ARG A 37 -17.39 -8.85 12.94
N GLY A 38 -16.68 -7.72 12.98
CA GLY A 38 -15.36 -7.52 12.38
C GLY A 38 -15.34 -6.69 11.11
N ALA A 39 -16.48 -6.11 10.70
CA ALA A 39 -16.47 -5.10 9.63
C ALA A 39 -15.96 -3.76 10.17
N LYS A 40 -15.34 -2.96 9.31
CA LYS A 40 -14.95 -1.58 9.62
C LYS A 40 -15.58 -0.65 8.59
N VAL A 41 -16.56 0.15 9.00
CA VAL A 41 -17.17 1.14 8.10
C VAL A 41 -16.15 2.24 7.82
N VAL A 42 -15.98 2.57 6.54
CA VAL A 42 -15.03 3.59 6.07
C VAL A 42 -15.71 4.81 5.44
N GLY A 43 -17.01 4.70 5.13
CA GLY A 43 -17.80 5.81 4.61
C GLY A 43 -19.24 5.43 4.35
N SER A 44 -20.05 6.42 4.01
CA SER A 44 -21.44 6.24 3.57
C SER A 44 -21.64 6.77 2.15
N PHE A 45 -22.68 6.28 1.48
CA PHE A 45 -23.07 6.71 0.15
C PHE A 45 -24.60 6.62 -0.01
N ASP A 46 -25.14 7.35 -0.97
CA ASP A 46 -26.57 7.31 -1.28
C ASP A 46 -26.90 6.11 -2.15
N ALA A 47 -28.02 5.46 -1.86
CA ALA A 47 -28.53 4.32 -2.62
C ALA A 47 -30.01 4.54 -2.98
N PRO A 48 -30.49 3.99 -4.11
CA PRO A 48 -31.90 4.10 -4.50
C PRO A 48 -32.81 3.29 -3.59
N GLY A 49 -34.13 3.50 -3.72
CA GLY A 49 -35.13 2.72 -2.97
C GLY A 49 -35.26 3.07 -1.49
N GLY A 50 -34.78 4.26 -1.08
CA GLY A 50 -34.77 4.69 0.32
C GLY A 50 -33.69 4.02 1.17
N LEU A 51 -32.77 3.29 0.54
CA LEU A 51 -31.64 2.66 1.21
C LEU A 51 -30.54 3.70 1.50
N LYS A 52 -29.86 3.54 2.64
CA LYS A 52 -28.58 4.23 2.89
C LYS A 52 -27.44 3.23 2.76
N GLY A 53 -26.47 3.52 1.89
CA GLY A 53 -25.29 2.70 1.69
C GLY A 53 -24.17 3.05 2.69
N TYR A 54 -23.46 2.04 3.15
CA TYR A 54 -22.22 2.15 3.90
C TYR A 54 -21.17 1.27 3.24
N ALA A 55 -20.01 1.85 2.97
CA ALA A 55 -18.84 1.11 2.52
C ALA A 55 -18.06 0.64 3.75
N ALA A 56 -17.74 -0.65 3.79
CA ALA A 56 -17.00 -1.24 4.89
C ALA A 56 -15.90 -2.18 4.38
N ARG A 57 -14.89 -2.41 5.23
CA ARG A 57 -13.87 -3.43 5.04
C ARG A 57 -14.18 -4.63 5.92
N TYR A 58 -14.11 -5.83 5.34
CA TYR A 58 -14.26 -7.09 6.06
C TYR A 58 -13.23 -8.09 5.54
N ASN A 59 -12.37 -8.61 6.42
CA ASN A 59 -11.26 -9.51 6.04
C ASN A 59 -10.40 -8.98 4.87
N GLY A 60 -10.15 -7.67 4.83
CA GLY A 60 -9.37 -7.02 3.77
C GLY A 60 -10.14 -6.73 2.48
N GLN A 61 -11.39 -7.17 2.34
CA GLN A 61 -12.23 -6.91 1.18
C GLN A 61 -13.24 -5.79 1.43
N GLY A 62 -13.56 -5.01 0.39
CA GLY A 62 -14.67 -4.06 0.42
C GLY A 62 -16.02 -4.78 0.37
N ILE A 63 -16.93 -4.38 1.25
CA ILE A 63 -18.33 -4.82 1.25
C ILE A 63 -19.23 -3.59 1.35
N ALA A 64 -20.41 -3.66 0.75
CA ALA A 64 -21.46 -2.67 0.95
C ALA A 64 -22.52 -3.19 1.93
N LEU A 65 -22.94 -2.30 2.81
CA LEU A 65 -24.04 -2.48 3.75
C LEU A 65 -25.15 -1.52 3.34
N TYR A 66 -26.34 -2.03 3.10
CA TYR A 66 -27.51 -1.24 2.74
C TYR A 66 -28.48 -1.24 3.92
N LEU A 67 -28.57 -0.11 4.61
CA LEU A 67 -29.57 0.12 5.65
C LEU A 67 -30.94 0.27 4.98
N THR A 68 -31.91 -0.50 5.45
CA THR A 68 -33.30 -0.42 4.98
C THR A 68 -34.00 0.86 5.45
N PRO A 69 -35.09 1.30 4.79
CA PRO A 69 -35.76 2.55 5.14
C PRO A 69 -36.34 2.60 6.56
N ASP A 70 -36.53 1.45 7.20
CA ASP A 70 -36.97 1.34 8.60
C ASP A 70 -35.85 1.67 9.61
N GLY A 71 -34.59 1.67 9.19
CA GLY A 71 -33.42 1.92 10.03
C GLY A 71 -32.97 0.74 10.91
N ASP A 72 -33.69 -0.39 10.88
CA ASP A 72 -33.49 -1.52 11.80
C ASP A 72 -32.83 -2.74 11.14
N HIS A 73 -32.78 -2.80 9.80
CA HIS A 73 -32.18 -3.91 9.06
C HIS A 73 -31.05 -3.45 8.12
N VAL A 74 -30.12 -4.38 7.88
CA VAL A 74 -29.01 -4.19 6.94
C VAL A 74 -28.95 -5.38 5.98
N VAL A 75 -28.83 -5.08 4.69
CA VAL A 75 -28.53 -6.04 3.64
C VAL A 75 -27.06 -5.92 3.26
N VAL A 76 -26.36 -7.05 3.17
CA VAL A 76 -24.95 -7.10 2.74
C VAL A 76 -24.88 -7.73 1.36
N GLY A 77 -24.29 -7.03 0.38
CA GLY A 77 -24.15 -7.55 -0.98
C GLY A 77 -23.99 -6.46 -2.04
N SER A 78 -24.26 -6.83 -3.29
CA SER A 78 -24.34 -5.89 -4.41
C SER A 78 -25.78 -5.45 -4.67
N LEU A 79 -25.95 -4.21 -5.13
CA LEU A 79 -27.22 -3.64 -5.57
C LEU A 79 -27.17 -3.41 -7.07
N LEU A 80 -27.96 -4.18 -7.80
CA LEU A 80 -28.07 -4.04 -9.25
C LEU A 80 -29.33 -3.24 -9.62
N ASP A 81 -29.23 -2.44 -10.68
CA ASP A 81 -30.38 -1.74 -11.23
C ASP A 81 -31.18 -2.62 -12.22
N ALA A 82 -32.21 -2.03 -12.84
CA ALA A 82 -33.06 -2.74 -13.80
C ALA A 82 -32.34 -3.15 -15.10
N ALA A 83 -31.20 -2.53 -15.43
CA ALA A 83 -30.34 -2.91 -16.55
C ALA A 83 -29.31 -3.98 -16.16
N GLY A 84 -29.23 -4.35 -14.88
CA GLY A 84 -28.21 -5.25 -14.33
C GLY A 84 -26.88 -4.56 -14.04
N GLU A 85 -26.84 -3.23 -14.04
CA GLU A 85 -25.65 -2.46 -13.64
C GLU A 85 -25.45 -2.55 -12.13
N ASP A 86 -24.22 -2.88 -11.71
CA ASP A 86 -23.85 -2.97 -10.29
C ASP A 86 -23.53 -1.58 -9.72
N LEU A 87 -24.50 -1.01 -9.02
CA LEU A 87 -24.42 0.30 -8.37
C LEU A 87 -23.50 0.31 -7.15
N THR A 88 -23.03 -0.85 -6.70
CA THR A 88 -22.13 -0.99 -5.55
C THR A 88 -20.68 -0.71 -5.90
N LYS A 89 -20.27 -0.96 -7.16
CA LYS A 89 -18.87 -0.89 -7.57
C LYS A 89 -18.26 0.49 -7.38
N ALA A 90 -18.88 1.54 -7.93
CA ALA A 90 -18.31 2.89 -7.88
C ALA A 90 -18.18 3.43 -6.43
N PRO A 91 -19.19 3.26 -5.53
CA PRO A 91 -19.01 3.62 -4.13
C PRO A 91 -17.90 2.86 -3.42
N LEU A 92 -17.77 1.54 -3.63
CA LEU A 92 -16.69 0.77 -2.99
C LEU A 92 -15.32 1.12 -3.55
N GLU A 93 -15.21 1.37 -4.86
CA GLU A 93 -13.99 1.86 -5.49
C GLU A 93 -13.50 3.13 -4.79
N LYS A 94 -14.38 4.13 -4.70
CA LYS A 94 -14.06 5.44 -4.14
C LYS A 94 -13.79 5.40 -2.63
N LEU A 95 -14.61 4.66 -1.87
CA LEU A 95 -14.59 4.74 -0.40
C LEU A 95 -13.68 3.69 0.24
N VAL A 96 -13.41 2.58 -0.44
CA VAL A 96 -12.60 1.49 0.09
C VAL A 96 -11.28 1.36 -0.66
N TYR A 97 -11.35 1.11 -1.96
CA TYR A 97 -10.17 0.65 -2.72
C TYR A 97 -9.20 1.77 -3.05
N GLU A 98 -9.67 2.97 -3.37
CA GLU A 98 -8.82 4.14 -3.63
C GLU A 98 -7.99 4.55 -2.39
N PRO A 99 -8.58 4.82 -1.20
CA PRO A 99 -7.81 5.17 -0.01
C PRO A 99 -6.86 4.04 0.42
N MET A 100 -7.31 2.79 0.32
CA MET A 100 -6.49 1.62 0.67
C MET A 100 -5.29 1.48 -0.29
N SER A 101 -5.50 1.69 -1.60
CA SER A 101 -4.42 1.68 -2.60
C SER A 101 -3.39 2.76 -2.29
N SER A 102 -3.85 3.98 -1.98
CA SER A 102 -2.95 5.09 -1.61
C SER A 102 -2.16 4.81 -0.33
N GLU A 103 -2.81 4.25 0.70
CA GLU A 103 -2.16 3.85 1.95
C GLU A 103 -1.08 2.79 1.68
N MET A 104 -1.44 1.71 0.98
CA MET A 104 -0.51 0.61 0.66
C MET A 104 0.65 1.08 -0.22
N TRP A 105 0.40 1.96 -1.19
CA TRP A 105 1.44 2.54 -2.04
C TRP A 105 2.41 3.40 -1.23
N GLN A 106 1.91 4.24 -0.33
CA GLN A 106 2.76 5.06 0.55
C GLN A 106 3.62 4.19 1.48
N ARG A 107 3.10 3.06 1.95
CA ARG A 107 3.86 2.10 2.75
C ARG A 107 5.00 1.46 1.96
N LEU A 108 4.78 1.11 0.69
CA LEU A 108 5.86 0.66 -0.21
C LEU A 108 6.90 1.76 -0.43
N GLU A 109 6.46 3.00 -0.64
CA GLU A 109 7.35 4.15 -0.81
C GLU A 109 8.24 4.41 0.40
N SER A 110 7.67 4.29 1.59
CA SER A 110 8.36 4.49 2.86
C SER A 110 9.19 3.29 3.32
N SER A 111 9.10 2.15 2.62
CA SER A 111 9.84 0.93 2.95
C SER A 111 11.33 1.06 2.59
N THR A 112 12.14 0.11 3.04
CA THR A 112 13.55 0.06 2.63
C THR A 112 13.68 -0.75 1.33
N TRP A 113 14.09 -0.09 0.26
CA TRP A 113 14.25 -0.70 -1.06
C TRP A 113 15.57 -0.30 -1.72
N ILE A 114 16.01 -1.12 -2.67
CA ILE A 114 17.14 -0.84 -3.56
C ILE A 114 16.58 -0.37 -4.91
N ALA A 115 17.08 0.76 -5.41
CA ALA A 115 16.74 1.27 -6.73
C ALA A 115 17.35 0.38 -7.82
N ASP A 116 16.65 0.26 -8.94
CA ASP A 116 17.16 -0.32 -10.18
C ASP A 116 16.54 0.42 -11.36
N GLY A 117 17.33 1.32 -11.96
CA GLY A 117 16.92 2.18 -13.05
C GLY A 117 16.92 3.66 -12.72
N ALA A 118 16.50 4.47 -13.71
CA ALA A 118 16.55 5.93 -13.58
C ALA A 118 15.63 6.45 -12.46
N ALA A 119 16.14 7.36 -11.63
CA ALA A 119 15.38 8.01 -10.57
C ALA A 119 14.10 8.70 -11.07
N GLU A 120 14.19 9.28 -12.29
CA GLU A 120 13.13 10.03 -12.97
C GLU A 120 12.27 9.18 -13.92
N ALA A 121 12.39 7.85 -13.87
CA ALA A 121 11.57 6.99 -14.70
C ALA A 121 10.07 7.24 -14.41
N PRO A 122 9.22 7.43 -15.46
CA PRO A 122 7.83 7.81 -15.27
C PRO A 122 6.99 6.72 -14.59
N ARG A 123 7.47 5.47 -14.59
CA ARG A 123 6.80 4.34 -13.98
C ARG A 123 7.64 3.70 -12.89
N VAL A 124 7.04 3.58 -11.71
CA VAL A 124 7.62 2.89 -10.56
C VAL A 124 6.93 1.55 -10.37
N ILE A 125 7.72 0.51 -10.11
CA ILE A 125 7.25 -0.82 -9.76
C ILE A 125 7.98 -1.27 -8.51
N TYR A 126 7.23 -1.71 -7.50
CA TYR A 126 7.81 -2.33 -6.31
C TYR A 126 7.82 -3.84 -6.46
N MET A 127 8.87 -4.47 -5.95
CA MET A 127 8.95 -5.92 -5.90
C MET A 127 9.55 -6.38 -4.58
N PHE A 128 8.83 -7.22 -3.84
CA PHE A 128 9.48 -7.99 -2.77
C PHE A 128 10.37 -9.05 -3.40
N SER A 129 11.68 -8.94 -3.14
CA SER A 129 12.71 -9.75 -3.78
C SER A 129 13.51 -10.53 -2.75
N ASP A 130 13.78 -11.80 -3.04
CA ASP A 130 14.72 -12.62 -2.25
C ASP A 130 15.94 -12.96 -3.12
N PRO A 131 17.19 -12.79 -2.63
CA PRO A 131 18.42 -13.05 -3.41
C PRO A 131 18.59 -14.49 -3.89
N ASN A 132 17.85 -15.45 -3.31
CA ASN A 132 17.88 -16.84 -3.74
C ASN A 132 16.69 -17.22 -4.63
N CYS A 133 15.87 -16.25 -5.05
CA CYS A 133 14.68 -16.49 -5.84
C CYS A 133 14.96 -16.50 -7.36
N PRO A 134 14.88 -17.65 -8.05
CA PRO A 134 15.09 -17.70 -9.50
C PRO A 134 14.02 -16.94 -10.29
N PHE A 135 12.81 -16.76 -9.75
CA PHE A 135 11.76 -16.00 -10.40
C PHE A 135 11.94 -14.48 -10.24
N CYS A 136 12.56 -14.02 -9.14
CA CYS A 136 12.97 -12.61 -9.00
C CYS A 136 14.00 -12.29 -10.08
N ASN A 137 15.01 -13.17 -10.24
CA ASN A 137 16.00 -13.04 -11.30
C ASN A 137 15.41 -13.04 -12.72
N MET A 138 14.42 -13.91 -12.95
CA MET A 138 13.72 -13.97 -14.23
C MET A 138 13.00 -12.65 -14.53
N PHE A 139 12.26 -12.09 -13.56
CA PHE A 139 11.57 -10.82 -13.76
C PHE A 139 12.55 -9.65 -13.93
N TRP A 140 13.64 -9.60 -13.14
CA TRP A 140 14.69 -8.61 -13.31
C TRP A 140 15.24 -8.61 -14.75
N LYS A 141 15.49 -9.81 -15.32
CA LYS A 141 15.91 -9.98 -16.73
C LYS A 141 14.85 -9.51 -17.72
N GLN A 142 13.59 -9.89 -17.50
CA GLN A 142 12.47 -9.46 -18.35
C GLN A 142 12.30 -7.94 -18.35
N ALA A 143 12.59 -7.27 -17.24
CA ALA A 143 12.41 -5.83 -17.08
C ALA A 143 13.53 -4.99 -17.73
N ARG A 144 14.68 -5.59 -18.07
CA ARG A 144 15.85 -4.86 -18.59
C ARG A 144 15.53 -3.88 -19.72
N PRO A 145 14.73 -4.22 -20.76
CA PRO A 145 14.45 -3.29 -21.85
C PRO A 145 13.87 -1.95 -21.37
N TRP A 146 12.92 -1.97 -20.42
CA TRP A 146 12.27 -0.77 -19.88
C TRP A 146 13.17 -0.02 -18.90
N VAL A 147 13.87 -0.75 -18.03
CA VAL A 147 14.78 -0.16 -17.03
C VAL A 147 15.93 0.56 -17.72
N GLU A 148 16.56 -0.10 -18.69
CA GLU A 148 17.67 0.49 -19.44
C GLU A 148 17.23 1.65 -20.32
N ALA A 149 15.99 1.63 -20.83
CA ALA A 149 15.40 2.74 -21.59
C ALA A 149 15.04 3.95 -20.71
N GLY A 150 15.01 3.78 -19.38
CA GLY A 150 14.59 4.82 -18.44
C GLY A 150 13.07 4.94 -18.32
N ASP A 151 12.30 3.99 -18.86
CA ASP A 151 10.84 4.00 -18.78
C ASP A 151 10.33 3.52 -17.42
N VAL A 152 11.08 2.63 -16.77
CA VAL A 152 10.70 2.00 -15.51
C VAL A 152 11.85 2.06 -14.50
N GLN A 153 11.50 2.33 -13.24
CA GLN A 153 12.36 2.07 -12.09
C GLN A 153 11.75 0.92 -11.29
N LEU A 154 12.54 -0.14 -11.11
CA LEU A 154 12.21 -1.17 -10.14
C LEU A 154 12.71 -0.74 -8.76
N ARG A 155 11.89 -0.94 -7.74
CA ARG A 155 12.23 -0.72 -6.33
C ARG A 155 12.18 -2.07 -5.62
N HIS A 156 13.34 -2.66 -5.40
CA HIS A 156 13.50 -3.98 -4.81
C HIS A 156 13.41 -3.90 -3.29
N VAL A 157 12.24 -4.28 -2.75
CA VAL A 157 12.00 -4.39 -1.30
C VAL A 157 12.58 -5.73 -0.84
N MET A 158 13.80 -5.71 -0.33
CA MET A 158 14.55 -6.94 -0.06
C MET A 158 13.96 -7.70 1.13
N VAL A 159 13.76 -9.01 0.96
CA VAL A 159 13.38 -9.98 2.00
C VAL A 159 14.37 -11.15 2.00
N GLY A 160 14.44 -11.88 3.11
CA GLY A 160 15.34 -13.03 3.27
C GLY A 160 14.63 -14.24 3.83
N MET A 161 13.75 -14.87 3.06
CA MET A 161 12.81 -15.89 3.53
C MET A 161 12.95 -17.27 2.86
N LEU A 162 13.60 -17.39 1.70
CA LEU A 162 13.54 -18.63 0.90
C LEU A 162 14.56 -19.71 1.30
N ARG A 163 15.75 -19.29 1.72
CA ARG A 163 16.89 -20.15 2.08
C ARG A 163 17.57 -19.65 3.35
N PRO A 164 18.28 -20.51 4.10
CA PRO A 164 18.97 -20.11 5.33
C PRO A 164 19.92 -18.92 5.18
N ASP A 165 20.54 -18.74 4.01
CA ASP A 165 21.48 -17.64 3.73
C ASP A 165 20.82 -16.41 3.10
N SER A 166 19.50 -16.39 2.90
CA SER A 166 18.80 -15.31 2.18
C SER A 166 18.84 -14.01 2.94
N ALA A 167 18.59 -14.03 4.26
CA ALA A 167 18.67 -12.84 5.11
C ALA A 167 20.07 -12.23 5.10
N GLY A 168 21.11 -13.07 5.21
CA GLY A 168 22.50 -12.61 5.14
C GLY A 168 22.87 -12.01 3.78
N LYS A 169 22.36 -12.57 2.68
CA LYS A 169 22.57 -12.01 1.32
C LYS A 169 21.80 -10.71 1.11
N ALA A 170 20.54 -10.64 1.56
CA ALA A 170 19.72 -9.44 1.46
C ALA A 170 20.36 -8.30 2.26
N ALA A 171 20.85 -8.60 3.47
CA ALA A 171 21.61 -7.67 4.28
C ALA A 171 22.92 -7.23 3.60
N ALA A 172 23.64 -8.13 2.93
CA ALA A 172 24.85 -7.79 2.18
C ALA A 172 24.57 -6.78 1.05
N LEU A 173 23.43 -6.94 0.36
CA LEU A 173 22.99 -6.00 -0.68
C LEU A 173 22.59 -4.64 -0.10
N LEU A 174 21.76 -4.62 0.95
CA LEU A 174 21.32 -3.39 1.61
C LEU A 174 22.49 -2.58 2.22
N ALA A 175 23.49 -3.28 2.77
CA ALA A 175 24.65 -2.68 3.41
C ALA A 175 25.80 -2.38 2.43
N ALA A 176 25.65 -2.68 1.14
CA ALA A 176 26.68 -2.41 0.15
C ALA A 176 26.92 -0.89 0.04
N LYS A 177 28.16 -0.51 -0.30
CA LYS A 177 28.48 0.91 -0.58
C LYS A 177 27.63 1.47 -1.72
N ASP A 178 27.30 0.62 -2.67
CA ASP A 178 26.40 0.90 -3.79
C ASP A 178 25.41 -0.27 -3.92
N PRO A 179 24.24 -0.19 -3.24
CA PRO A 179 23.25 -1.25 -3.24
C PRO A 179 22.70 -1.58 -4.63
N GLU A 180 22.50 -0.57 -5.49
CA GLU A 180 22.00 -0.76 -6.86
C GLU A 180 23.01 -1.53 -7.70
N ALA A 181 24.29 -1.14 -7.67
CA ALA A 181 25.33 -1.86 -8.40
C ALA A 181 25.50 -3.31 -7.91
N ALA A 182 25.47 -3.53 -6.59
CA ALA A 182 25.59 -4.86 -6.00
C ALA A 182 24.39 -5.77 -6.36
N LEU A 183 23.17 -5.22 -6.35
CA LEU A 183 21.97 -5.93 -6.78
C LEU A 183 22.06 -6.30 -8.26
N ASN A 184 22.43 -5.35 -9.11
CA ASN A 184 22.55 -5.57 -10.55
C ASN A 184 23.63 -6.61 -10.88
N GLU A 185 24.77 -6.62 -10.19
CA GLU A 185 25.79 -7.66 -10.35
C GLU A 185 25.24 -9.04 -9.96
N HIS A 186 24.56 -9.13 -8.82
CA HIS A 186 23.95 -10.36 -8.33
C HIS A 186 22.92 -10.92 -9.32
N GLU A 187 21.97 -10.08 -9.77
CA GLU A 187 20.90 -10.49 -10.66
C GLU A 187 21.41 -10.76 -12.10
N ALA A 188 22.38 -9.99 -12.61
CA ALA A 188 23.00 -10.27 -13.89
C ALA A 188 23.67 -11.66 -13.90
N ALA A 189 24.39 -12.00 -12.82
CA ALA A 189 25.06 -13.29 -12.67
C ALA A 189 24.06 -14.45 -12.42
N GLY A 190 22.92 -14.18 -11.80
CA GLY A 190 21.90 -15.18 -11.47
C GLY A 190 22.49 -16.36 -10.69
N LYS A 191 22.38 -17.59 -11.22
CA LYS A 191 22.94 -18.79 -10.57
C LYS A 191 24.46 -18.75 -10.37
N ALA A 192 25.18 -17.95 -11.16
CA ALA A 192 26.64 -17.80 -11.05
C ALA A 192 27.05 -16.71 -10.06
N SER A 193 26.08 -16.04 -9.40
CA SER A 193 26.37 -14.99 -8.43
C SER A 193 27.29 -15.48 -7.31
N THR A 194 28.33 -14.70 -7.04
CA THR A 194 29.26 -14.91 -5.92
C THR A 194 28.89 -14.12 -4.66
N LEU A 195 27.70 -13.52 -4.60
CA LEU A 195 27.19 -12.80 -3.43
C LEU A 195 27.26 -13.69 -2.18
N LYS A 196 28.04 -13.25 -1.20
CA LYS A 196 28.20 -13.93 0.08
C LYS A 196 27.24 -13.36 1.11
N PRO A 197 26.59 -14.21 1.93
CA PRO A 197 25.83 -13.70 3.05
C PRO A 197 26.76 -13.05 4.08
N VAL A 198 26.29 -11.99 4.74
CA VAL A 198 26.92 -11.56 6.00
C VAL A 198 26.59 -12.59 7.08
N GLU A 199 27.58 -12.97 7.89
CA GLU A 199 27.39 -13.93 8.99
C GLU A 199 26.64 -13.32 10.17
N ARG A 200 26.87 -12.04 10.43
CA ARG A 200 26.19 -11.27 11.47
C ARG A 200 25.58 -10.02 10.85
N ILE A 201 24.25 -10.01 10.76
CA ILE A 201 23.47 -8.87 10.28
C ILE A 201 23.51 -7.77 11.34
N ALA A 202 23.80 -6.53 10.93
CA ALA A 202 23.73 -5.39 11.82
C ALA A 202 22.28 -5.16 12.31
N PRO A 203 22.05 -4.77 13.57
CA PRO A 203 20.70 -4.60 14.11
C PRO A 203 19.78 -3.74 13.25
N GLU A 204 20.30 -2.62 12.72
CA GLU A 204 19.54 -1.67 11.89
C GLU A 204 19.09 -2.31 10.57
N VAL A 205 19.96 -3.09 9.93
CA VAL A 205 19.64 -3.80 8.68
C VAL A 205 18.66 -4.94 8.95
N ASN A 206 18.78 -5.60 10.11
CA ASN A 206 17.85 -6.65 10.50
C ASN A 206 16.43 -6.08 10.70
N GLU A 207 16.30 -4.92 11.34
CA GLU A 207 15.02 -4.23 11.50
C GLU A 207 14.38 -3.88 10.15
N GLN A 208 15.17 -3.40 9.18
CA GLN A 208 14.70 -3.13 7.82
C GLN A 208 14.17 -4.40 7.12
N LEU A 209 14.88 -5.53 7.24
CA LEU A 209 14.44 -6.80 6.65
C LEU A 209 13.17 -7.35 7.28
N GLU A 210 13.04 -7.26 8.60
CA GLU A 210 11.81 -7.65 9.32
C GLU A 210 10.63 -6.74 8.97
N ALA A 211 10.86 -5.43 8.85
CA ALA A 211 9.84 -4.47 8.42
C ALA A 211 9.37 -4.77 6.98
N ASN A 212 10.30 -5.06 6.07
CA ASN A 212 9.98 -5.47 4.70
C ASN A 212 9.19 -6.78 4.66
N LEU A 213 9.58 -7.79 5.44
CA LEU A 213 8.88 -9.08 5.50
C LEU A 213 7.48 -8.94 6.11
N THR A 214 7.33 -8.09 7.14
CA THR A 214 6.04 -7.76 7.74
C THR A 214 5.13 -7.08 6.72
N LEU A 215 5.66 -6.06 6.03
CA LEU A 215 4.92 -5.35 4.98
C LEU A 215 4.51 -6.32 3.86
N MET A 216 5.38 -7.25 3.45
CA MET A 216 5.04 -8.27 2.45
C MET A 216 3.79 -9.06 2.83
N GLY A 217 3.70 -9.50 4.10
CA GLY A 217 2.55 -10.22 4.62
C GLY A 217 1.28 -9.36 4.68
N GLU A 218 1.40 -8.10 5.09
CA GLU A 218 0.27 -7.15 5.11
C GLU A 218 -0.24 -6.78 3.73
N MET A 219 0.65 -6.80 2.73
CA MET A 219 0.33 -6.65 1.31
C MET A 219 -0.27 -7.93 0.70
N GLY A 220 -0.45 -8.98 1.51
CA GLY A 220 -1.09 -10.24 1.11
C GLY A 220 -0.18 -11.18 0.31
N ALA A 221 1.13 -10.94 0.28
CA ALA A 221 2.08 -11.80 -0.43
C ALA A 221 2.72 -12.85 0.49
N SER A 222 2.87 -14.05 -0.03
CA SER A 222 3.53 -15.18 0.66
C SER A 222 4.65 -15.84 -0.15
N ALA A 223 4.92 -15.32 -1.36
CA ALA A 223 5.97 -15.79 -2.25
C ALA A 223 6.66 -14.62 -2.95
N THR A 224 7.89 -14.83 -3.41
CA THR A 224 8.64 -13.87 -4.22
C THR A 224 8.81 -14.37 -5.66
N PRO A 225 8.86 -13.48 -6.67
CA PRO A 225 8.62 -12.04 -6.56
C PRO A 225 7.14 -11.75 -6.30
N ALA A 226 6.87 -10.77 -5.44
CA ALA A 226 5.55 -10.14 -5.33
C ALA A 226 5.66 -8.71 -5.87
N ILE A 227 5.01 -8.46 -7.00
CA ILE A 227 5.18 -7.26 -7.82
C ILE A 227 3.96 -6.37 -7.64
N TYR A 228 4.18 -5.08 -7.40
CA TYR A 228 3.14 -4.07 -7.18
C TYR A 228 3.36 -2.86 -8.08
N TYR A 229 2.30 -2.38 -8.70
CA TYR A 229 2.33 -1.25 -9.61
C TYR A 229 0.98 -0.54 -9.62
N LEU A 230 0.96 0.72 -10.04
CA LEU A 230 -0.29 1.42 -10.32
C LEU A 230 -0.69 1.21 -11.78
N ASP A 231 -1.95 0.87 -12.02
CA ASP A 231 -2.53 0.87 -13.37
C ASP A 231 -2.81 2.31 -13.87
N GLU A 232 -3.36 2.43 -15.07
CA GLU A 232 -3.67 3.71 -15.70
C GLU A 232 -4.74 4.51 -14.94
N GLN A 233 -5.52 3.86 -14.07
CA GLN A 233 -6.51 4.50 -13.20
C GLN A 233 -5.94 4.84 -11.82
N GLY A 234 -4.64 4.62 -11.59
CA GLY A 234 -3.98 4.84 -10.30
C GLY A 234 -4.31 3.78 -9.25
N ARG A 235 -4.88 2.64 -9.65
CA ARG A 235 -5.23 1.55 -8.72
C ARG A 235 -4.04 0.66 -8.49
N LEU A 236 -3.86 0.24 -7.24
CA LEU A 236 -2.82 -0.69 -6.87
C LEU A 236 -3.12 -2.09 -7.42
N GLN A 237 -2.25 -2.55 -8.30
CA GLN A 237 -2.27 -3.89 -8.86
C GLN A 237 -1.17 -4.75 -8.22
N GLN A 238 -1.41 -6.05 -8.18
CA GLN A 238 -0.49 -7.04 -7.65
C GLN A 238 -0.30 -8.17 -8.68
N HIS A 239 0.94 -8.64 -8.83
CA HIS A 239 1.27 -9.83 -9.59
C HIS A 239 2.20 -10.74 -8.77
N GLN A 240 1.82 -12.02 -8.64
CA GLN A 240 2.58 -13.02 -7.91
C GLN A 240 3.42 -13.88 -8.87
N GLY A 241 4.70 -14.05 -8.56
CA GLY A 241 5.63 -14.79 -9.40
C GLY A 241 6.11 -14.02 -10.64
N ALA A 242 6.99 -14.65 -11.41
CA ALA A 242 7.48 -14.07 -12.66
C ALA A 242 6.34 -13.93 -13.69
N PRO A 243 6.08 -12.73 -14.23
CA PRO A 243 5.06 -12.53 -15.24
C PRO A 243 5.32 -13.31 -16.52
N ARG A 244 4.24 -13.76 -17.16
CA ARG A 244 4.28 -14.23 -18.54
C ARG A 244 4.41 -13.04 -19.48
N PRO A 245 4.94 -13.24 -20.72
CA PRO A 245 5.13 -12.16 -21.68
C PRO A 245 3.89 -11.29 -21.93
N GLU A 246 2.69 -11.88 -21.90
CA GLU A 246 1.44 -11.17 -22.14
C GLU A 246 1.08 -10.18 -21.01
N ALA A 247 1.47 -10.51 -19.76
CA ALA A 247 1.24 -9.66 -18.60
C ALA A 247 2.32 -8.57 -18.45
N LEU A 248 3.52 -8.78 -19.01
CA LEU A 248 4.63 -7.83 -18.88
C LEU A 248 4.26 -6.43 -19.38
N ASN A 249 3.57 -6.30 -20.51
CA ASN A 249 3.21 -4.96 -21.03
C ASN A 249 2.25 -4.21 -20.09
N GLY A 250 1.31 -4.91 -19.44
CA GLY A 250 0.43 -4.27 -18.45
C GLY A 250 1.18 -3.84 -17.19
N ILE A 251 2.16 -4.63 -16.77
CA ILE A 251 2.99 -4.36 -15.59
C ILE A 251 4.03 -3.28 -15.87
N MET A 252 4.70 -3.32 -17.02
CA MET A 252 5.83 -2.44 -17.37
C MET A 252 5.40 -1.18 -18.12
N GLY A 253 4.17 -1.13 -18.65
CA GLY A 253 3.72 -0.04 -19.49
C GLY A 253 4.39 -0.03 -20.88
N PRO A 254 4.16 1.02 -21.67
CA PRO A 254 4.74 1.15 -23.01
C PRO A 254 6.26 1.21 -22.93
N LEU A 255 6.94 0.46 -23.81
CA LEU A 255 8.38 0.54 -24.01
C LEU A 255 8.69 1.67 -24.99
N SER A 256 9.48 2.66 -24.58
CA SER A 256 9.95 3.71 -25.48
C SER A 256 10.89 3.09 -26.53
N LYS A 257 10.69 3.49 -27.80
CA LYS A 257 11.62 3.13 -28.86
C LYS A 257 12.79 4.09 -28.77
N ARG A 258 13.98 3.57 -28.49
CA ARG A 258 15.23 4.30 -28.75
C ARG A 258 15.54 4.33 -30.23
#